data_AF-A0A174K3T4-F1
#
_entry.id   AF-A0A174K3T4-F1
#
_cell.length_a   1.000
_cell.length_b   1.000
_cell.length_c   1.000
_cell.angle_alpha   90.00
_cell.angle_beta   90.00
_cell.angle_gamma   90.00
#
_symmetry.space_group_name_H-M   'P 1'
#
loop_
_entity.id
_entity.type
_entity.pdbx_description
1 polymer ?
#
loop_
_entity_poly.entity_id
_entity_poly.type
_entity_poly.pdbx_seq_one_letter_code
_entity_poly.pdbx_strand_id
1 'polypeptide(L)'
;MESNNTEMKMQYILDENKNLAEIPLTDMLPVEHPIKCKLISAFEVFVRVPQTENYWISNYGRGVNNHRNPNMNKFYEHKQGKCHYTIYEVWRTPEKIRGKLTGKIIVETTKRETSPEELVAKCFLKQYRGRGKVWHKNGDFDDNWYKNLIYVTGKDFINLKADKITWQELSYEQEYIEYVNNAKNQAMIAYGSISSRCKGENNSESAHKCYDDVEMC
;
A
#
# COMPACT_ATOMS: atom_id res chain seq x y z
N MET A 1 -13.39 -40.71 -4.36
CA MET A 1 -12.44 -39.71 -3.85
C MET A 1 -12.68 -38.45 -4.65
N GLU A 2 -13.45 -37.53 -4.10
CA GLU A 2 -13.67 -36.22 -4.70
C GLU A 2 -12.35 -35.45 -4.64
N SER A 3 -11.75 -35.22 -5.81
CA SER A 3 -10.61 -34.33 -5.94
C SER A 3 -11.11 -32.91 -5.66
N ASN A 4 -10.95 -32.45 -4.42
CA ASN A 4 -11.07 -31.04 -4.07
C ASN A 4 -9.91 -30.27 -4.72
N ASN A 5 -9.97 -30.08 -6.04
CA ASN A 5 -9.21 -29.05 -6.71
C ASN A 5 -9.82 -27.72 -6.27
N THR A 6 -9.41 -27.28 -5.08
CA THR A 6 -9.70 -25.94 -4.60
C THR A 6 -8.79 -25.05 -5.43
N GLU A 7 -9.25 -24.61 -6.60
CA GLU A 7 -8.54 -23.60 -7.40
C GLU A 7 -8.17 -22.46 -6.45
N MET A 8 -6.87 -22.24 -6.27
CA MET A 8 -6.38 -21.12 -5.48
C MET A 8 -6.93 -19.86 -6.12
N LYS A 9 -7.76 -19.13 -5.37
CA LYS A 9 -8.26 -17.84 -5.85
C LYS A 9 -7.05 -16.90 -5.96
N MET A 10 -6.82 -16.39 -7.16
CA MET A 10 -5.76 -15.43 -7.46
C MET A 10 -6.36 -14.03 -7.55
N GLN A 11 -5.58 -13.01 -7.21
CA GLN A 11 -5.86 -11.62 -7.54
C GLN A 11 -4.63 -11.02 -8.22
N TYR A 12 -4.87 -9.96 -8.97
CA TYR A 12 -3.84 -9.27 -9.72
C TYR A 12 -3.40 -7.99 -9.00
N ILE A 13 -2.10 -7.71 -9.08
CA ILE A 13 -1.46 -6.50 -8.59
C ILE A 13 -0.53 -5.94 -9.68
N LEU A 14 -0.01 -4.73 -9.45
CA LEU A 14 1.10 -4.20 -10.25
C LEU A 14 2.41 -4.54 -9.55
N ASP A 15 3.39 -5.11 -10.26
CA ASP A 15 4.76 -5.29 -9.78
C ASP A 15 5.52 -3.95 -9.73
N GLU A 16 6.79 -3.92 -9.31
CA GLU A 16 7.58 -2.68 -9.23
C GLU A 16 7.78 -1.97 -10.58
N ASN A 17 7.69 -2.71 -11.68
CA ASN A 17 7.82 -2.19 -13.05
C ASN A 17 6.46 -1.76 -13.63
N LYS A 18 5.40 -1.76 -12.82
CA LYS A 18 4.01 -1.52 -13.23
C LYS A 18 3.48 -2.55 -14.24
N ASN A 19 4.09 -3.72 -14.30
CA ASN A 19 3.54 -4.86 -15.03
C ASN A 19 2.53 -5.59 -14.16
N LEU A 20 1.61 -6.30 -14.81
CA LEU A 20 0.62 -7.09 -14.10
C LEU A 20 1.26 -8.36 -13.51
N ALA A 21 0.99 -8.63 -12.25
CA ALA A 21 1.41 -9.84 -11.55
C ALA A 21 0.20 -10.54 -10.90
N GLU A 22 0.22 -11.87 -10.92
CA GLU A 22 -0.74 -12.74 -10.23
C GLU A 22 -0.21 -13.07 -8.83
N ILE A 23 -1.04 -12.91 -7.81
CA ILE A 23 -0.71 -13.25 -6.42
C ILE A 23 -1.87 -14.01 -5.77
N PRO A 24 -1.60 -15.09 -5.01
CA PRO A 24 -2.64 -15.82 -4.28
C PRO A 24 -3.37 -14.93 -3.27
N LEU A 25 -4.70 -15.11 -3.14
CA LEU A 25 -5.47 -14.41 -2.10
C LEU A 25 -4.97 -14.72 -0.68
N THR A 26 -4.32 -15.86 -0.46
CA THR A 26 -3.74 -16.25 0.84
C THR A 26 -2.58 -15.36 1.27
N ASP A 27 -1.92 -14.69 0.31
CA ASP A 27 -0.73 -13.87 0.56
C ASP A 27 -1.09 -12.39 0.75
N MET A 28 -2.39 -12.08 0.77
CA MET A 28 -2.92 -10.73 0.88
C MET A 28 -3.72 -10.53 2.18
N LEU A 29 -3.64 -9.32 2.71
CA LEU A 29 -4.43 -8.93 3.87
C LEU A 29 -5.80 -8.39 3.43
N PRO A 30 -6.89 -8.72 4.15
CA PRO A 30 -8.17 -8.06 3.95
C PRO A 30 -8.05 -6.58 4.37
N VAL A 31 -8.78 -5.70 3.68
CA VAL A 31 -8.83 -4.28 4.05
C VAL A 31 -9.78 -4.10 5.24
N GLU A 32 -9.21 -3.76 6.39
CA GLU A 32 -9.98 -3.40 7.58
C GLU A 32 -10.54 -1.97 7.44
N HIS A 33 -11.83 -1.79 7.75
CA HIS A 33 -12.52 -0.50 7.68
C HIS A 33 -12.48 0.15 6.29
N PRO A 34 -13.04 -0.48 5.24
CA PRO A 34 -13.01 0.08 3.89
C PRO A 34 -13.74 1.43 3.82
N ILE A 35 -13.16 2.36 3.07
CA ILE A 35 -13.72 3.69 2.83
C ILE A 35 -14.25 3.82 1.41
N LYS A 36 -15.39 4.49 1.25
CA LYS A 36 -15.95 4.82 -0.08
C LYS A 36 -15.29 6.08 -0.59
N CYS A 37 -14.39 5.94 -1.55
CA CYS A 37 -13.72 7.06 -2.22
C CYS A 37 -13.59 6.77 -3.72
N LYS A 38 -13.46 7.83 -4.53
CA LYS A 38 -13.17 7.68 -5.95
C LYS A 38 -11.72 7.24 -6.12
N LEU A 39 -11.55 6.05 -6.69
CA LEU A 39 -10.24 5.51 -7.01
C LEU A 39 -9.68 6.15 -8.29
N ILE A 40 -8.38 6.41 -8.32
CA ILE A 40 -7.65 6.83 -9.53
C ILE A 40 -7.19 5.63 -10.36
N SER A 41 -7.12 4.45 -9.75
CA SER A 41 -6.68 3.20 -10.37
C SER A 41 -7.49 2.03 -9.81
N ALA A 42 -7.67 0.98 -10.63
CA ALA A 42 -8.29 -0.27 -10.17
C ALA A 42 -7.46 -0.98 -9.07
N PHE A 43 -6.15 -0.70 -9.03
CA PHE A 43 -5.20 -1.25 -8.06
C PHE A 43 -5.02 -0.35 -6.83
N GLU A 44 -5.74 0.78 -6.75
CA GLU A 44 -5.66 1.66 -5.59
C GLU A 44 -6.43 1.05 -4.42
N VAL A 45 -5.75 0.94 -3.29
CA VAL A 45 -6.31 0.42 -2.04
C VAL A 45 -6.05 1.41 -0.93
N PHE A 46 -7.11 1.75 -0.19
CA PHE A 46 -7.02 2.59 1.00
C PHE A 46 -7.04 1.73 2.25
N VAL A 47 -6.05 1.94 3.12
CA VAL A 47 -5.93 1.26 4.41
C VAL A 47 -5.95 2.29 5.52
N ARG A 48 -6.58 1.94 6.65
CA ARG A 48 -6.59 2.82 7.83
C ARG A 48 -5.18 2.92 8.39
N VAL A 49 -4.70 4.14 8.64
CA VAL A 49 -3.38 4.38 9.21
C VAL A 49 -3.31 3.75 10.61
N PRO A 50 -2.32 2.90 10.91
CA PRO A 50 -2.18 2.26 12.21
C PRO A 50 -2.19 3.25 13.35
N GLN A 51 -2.81 2.87 14.47
CA GLN A 51 -2.96 3.71 15.67
C GLN A 51 -3.76 5.00 15.46
N THR A 52 -4.52 5.11 14.37
CA THR A 52 -5.47 6.20 14.14
C THR A 52 -6.88 5.66 13.94
N GLU A 53 -7.89 6.52 14.10
CA GLU A 53 -9.30 6.14 13.89
C GLU A 53 -9.91 6.73 12.61
N ASN A 54 -9.43 7.89 12.17
CA ASN A 54 -10.08 8.69 11.13
C ASN A 54 -9.22 8.91 9.87
N TYR A 55 -8.05 8.28 9.77
CA TYR A 55 -7.12 8.51 8.66
C TYR A 55 -6.94 7.25 7.83
N TRP A 56 -7.04 7.40 6.52
CA TRP A 56 -6.74 6.37 5.52
C TRP A 56 -5.67 6.90 4.59
N ILE A 57 -4.81 6.00 4.11
CA ILE A 57 -3.78 6.29 3.12
C ILE A 57 -3.87 5.22 2.02
N SER A 58 -3.80 5.64 0.76
CA SER A 58 -3.71 4.70 -0.35
C SER A 58 -2.29 4.22 -0.58
N ASN A 59 -2.14 3.09 -1.26
CA ASN A 59 -0.85 2.60 -1.77
C ASN A 59 -0.16 3.55 -2.77
N TYR A 60 -0.84 4.61 -3.21
CA TYR A 60 -0.30 5.70 -4.04
C TYR A 60 -0.03 7.00 -3.25
N GLY A 61 -0.18 6.98 -1.93
CA GLY A 61 0.09 8.15 -1.07
C GLY A 61 -1.03 9.19 -0.99
N ARG A 62 -2.20 8.93 -1.57
CA ARG A 62 -3.38 9.78 -1.34
C ARG A 62 -3.95 9.52 0.04
N GLY A 63 -3.94 10.53 0.91
CA GLY A 63 -4.61 10.47 2.21
C GLY A 63 -6.11 10.79 2.10
N VAL A 64 -6.91 10.25 3.01
CA VAL A 64 -8.30 10.66 3.27
C VAL A 64 -8.52 10.75 4.78
N ASN A 65 -9.21 11.79 5.23
CA ASN A 65 -9.65 11.95 6.61
C ASN A 65 -11.19 11.87 6.66
N ASN A 66 -11.74 10.94 7.45
CA ASN A 66 -13.20 10.76 7.59
C ASN A 66 -13.77 11.46 8.84
N HIS A 67 -13.09 12.49 9.35
CA HIS A 67 -13.65 13.30 10.43
C HIS A 67 -14.89 14.08 9.92
N ARG A 68 -15.96 14.17 10.74
CA ARG A 68 -17.27 14.79 10.44
C ARG A 68 -17.24 16.32 10.16
N ASN A 69 -16.14 16.86 9.65
CA ASN A 69 -16.00 18.29 9.38
C ASN A 69 -15.92 18.54 7.86
N PRO A 70 -16.93 19.19 7.24
CA PRO A 70 -17.01 19.39 5.79
C PRO A 70 -15.85 20.20 5.17
N ASN A 71 -15.07 20.91 6.00
CA ASN A 71 -13.98 21.78 5.54
C ASN A 71 -12.57 21.17 5.67
N MET A 72 -12.41 19.91 6.10
CA MET A 72 -11.10 19.33 6.46
C MET A 72 -10.63 18.13 5.61
N ASN A 73 -11.10 18.03 4.36
CA ASN A 73 -10.45 17.22 3.32
C ASN A 73 -9.06 17.76 2.90
N LYS A 74 -8.53 18.76 3.60
CA LYS A 74 -7.24 19.37 3.33
C LYS A 74 -6.25 18.90 4.38
N PHE A 75 -5.36 18.01 3.97
CA PHE A 75 -4.09 17.87 4.65
C PHE A 75 -3.38 19.23 4.65
N TYR A 76 -2.71 19.58 5.74
CA TYR A 76 -2.04 20.87 5.85
C TYR A 76 -0.73 20.85 5.06
N GLU A 77 -0.76 21.34 3.83
CA GLU A 77 0.46 21.54 3.05
C GLU A 77 1.27 22.73 3.60
N HIS A 78 2.53 22.50 3.97
CA HIS A 78 3.42 23.57 4.41
C HIS A 78 3.78 24.48 3.22
N LYS A 79 3.99 25.78 3.47
CA LYS A 79 4.38 26.79 2.46
C LYS A 79 5.67 26.46 1.67
N GLN A 80 6.44 25.46 2.10
CA GLN A 80 7.72 25.04 1.50
C GLN A 80 7.57 23.93 0.44
N GLY A 81 6.34 23.57 0.04
CA GLY A 81 6.11 22.62 -1.05
C GLY A 81 6.23 21.14 -0.68
N LYS A 82 6.68 20.82 0.54
CA LYS A 82 6.61 19.45 1.06
C LYS A 82 5.28 19.22 1.76
N CYS A 83 4.52 18.23 1.28
CA CYS A 83 3.25 17.84 1.86
C CYS A 83 3.53 17.18 3.22
N HIS A 84 3.24 17.88 4.32
CA HIS A 84 3.34 17.34 5.68
C HIS A 84 1.93 17.04 6.18
N TYR A 85 1.76 15.89 6.81
CA TYR A 85 0.48 15.48 7.37
C TYR A 85 0.52 15.62 8.89
N THR A 86 -0.49 16.29 9.44
CA THR A 86 -0.77 16.22 10.86
C THR A 86 -1.83 15.15 11.09
N ILE A 87 -1.48 14.10 11.82
CA ILE A 87 -2.41 13.04 12.23
C ILE A 87 -2.53 12.98 13.76
N TYR A 88 -3.61 12.38 14.23
CA TYR A 88 -3.84 12.12 15.65
C TYR A 88 -3.80 10.63 15.91
N GLU A 89 -2.79 10.19 16.66
CA GLU A 89 -2.66 8.81 17.12
C GLU A 89 -3.46 8.64 18.42
N VAL A 90 -4.16 7.51 18.54
CA VAL A 90 -5.05 7.20 19.67
C VAL A 90 -4.46 6.02 20.46
N TRP A 91 -4.14 6.27 21.72
CA TRP A 91 -3.66 5.28 22.68
C TRP A 91 -4.79 4.91 23.63
N ARG A 92 -5.00 3.59 23.80
CA ARG A 92 -6.02 3.05 24.70
C ARG A 92 -5.34 2.21 25.76
N THR A 93 -5.24 2.73 26.98
CA THR A 93 -4.61 2.04 28.10
C THR A 93 -5.66 1.68 29.15
N PRO A 94 -5.66 0.44 29.68
CA PRO A 94 -6.57 0.08 30.74
C PRO A 94 -6.17 0.82 32.03
N GLU A 95 -7.13 1.48 32.66
CA GLU A 95 -6.91 2.19 33.92
C GLU A 95 -6.59 1.21 35.04
N LYS A 96 -5.54 1.54 35.81
CA LYS A 96 -5.13 0.78 37.00
C LYS A 96 -5.11 1.71 38.22
N ILE A 97 -5.85 1.34 39.25
CA ILE A 97 -5.80 2.00 40.56
C ILE A 97 -5.19 1.03 41.56
N ARG A 98 -4.07 1.42 42.19
CA ARG A 98 -3.31 0.57 43.14
C ARG A 98 -3.01 -0.83 42.58
N GLY A 99 -2.65 -0.91 41.30
CA GLY A 99 -2.32 -2.16 40.60
C GLY A 99 -3.51 -3.01 40.16
N LYS A 100 -4.76 -2.66 40.50
CA LYS A 100 -5.96 -3.38 40.05
C LYS A 100 -6.60 -2.68 38.84
N LEU A 101 -7.00 -3.47 37.85
CA LEU A 101 -7.75 -3.00 36.69
C LEU A 101 -9.14 -2.51 37.13
N THR A 102 -9.53 -1.31 36.72
CA THR A 102 -10.84 -0.73 37.07
C THR A 102 -11.93 -1.06 36.04
N GLY A 103 -11.54 -1.63 34.89
CA GLY A 103 -12.42 -1.85 33.74
C GLY A 103 -12.63 -0.61 32.86
N LYS A 104 -12.11 0.56 33.25
CA LYS A 104 -12.13 1.76 32.42
C LYS A 104 -10.94 1.79 31.46
N ILE A 105 -11.12 2.41 30.30
CA ILE A 105 -10.08 2.66 29.31
C ILE A 105 -9.76 4.14 29.31
N ILE A 106 -8.50 4.49 29.53
CA ILE A 106 -7.97 5.83 29.31
C ILE A 106 -7.67 5.94 27.82
N VAL A 107 -8.26 6.95 27.17
CA VAL A 107 -8.03 7.26 25.77
C VAL A 107 -7.19 8.53 25.71
N GLU A 108 -5.97 8.41 25.24
CA GLU A 108 -5.07 9.52 25.00
C GLU A 108 -4.94 9.75 23.50
N THR A 109 -4.89 11.02 23.10
CA THR A 109 -4.70 11.39 21.71
C THR A 109 -3.46 12.26 21.60
N THR A 110 -2.52 11.83 20.75
CA THR A 110 -1.26 12.55 20.54
C THR A 110 -1.18 13.03 19.11
N LYS A 111 -0.84 14.31 18.93
CA LYS A 111 -0.59 14.88 17.62
C LYS A 111 0.78 14.41 17.11
N ARG A 112 0.83 13.95 15.87
CA ARG A 112 2.06 13.58 15.16
C ARG A 112 2.14 14.28 13.82
N GLU A 113 3.29 14.89 13.56
CA GLU A 113 3.66 15.34 12.22
C GLU A 113 4.30 14.18 11.46
N THR A 114 3.92 14.02 10.20
CA THR A 114 4.39 12.95 9.32
C THR A 114 4.31 13.41 7.86
N SER A 115 4.47 12.50 6.91
CA SER A 115 4.43 12.77 5.47
C SER A 115 3.77 11.60 4.74
N PRO A 116 3.31 11.78 3.49
CA PRO A 116 2.69 10.72 2.71
C PRO A 116 3.55 9.46 2.64
N GLU A 117 4.85 9.59 2.32
CA GLU A 117 5.78 8.47 2.21
C GLU A 117 5.91 7.68 3.52
N GLU A 118 5.94 8.37 4.66
CA GLU A 118 6.01 7.72 5.96
C GLU A 118 4.74 6.94 6.27
N LEU A 119 3.58 7.48 5.94
CA LEU A 119 2.30 6.80 6.14
C LEU A 119 2.15 5.60 5.21
N VAL A 120 2.52 5.74 3.94
CA VAL A 120 2.51 4.63 2.97
C VAL A 120 3.44 3.53 3.44
N ALA A 121 4.69 3.86 3.81
CA ALA A 121 5.64 2.88 4.31
C ALA A 121 5.12 2.15 5.54
N LYS A 122 4.51 2.86 6.49
CA LYS A 122 3.96 2.27 7.72
C LYS A 122 2.78 1.33 7.46
N CYS A 123 2.07 1.46 6.33
CA CYS A 123 0.89 0.65 6.00
C CYS A 123 1.19 -0.48 4.99
N PHE A 124 2.12 -0.27 4.07
CA PHE A 124 2.33 -1.13 2.89
C PHE A 124 3.72 -1.75 2.81
N LEU A 125 4.67 -1.39 3.68
CA LEU A 125 6.02 -1.97 3.70
C LEU A 125 6.24 -2.72 5.01
N LYS A 126 6.92 -3.87 4.94
CA LYS A 126 7.42 -4.52 6.16
C LYS A 126 8.64 -3.75 6.68
N GLN A 127 8.56 -3.30 7.93
CA GLN A 127 9.67 -2.62 8.57
C GLN A 127 10.65 -3.62 9.20
N TYR A 128 11.90 -3.60 8.74
CA TYR A 128 12.98 -4.38 9.37
C TYR A 128 13.63 -3.63 10.53
N ARG A 129 14.06 -4.39 11.56
CA ARG A 129 14.73 -3.83 12.74
C ARG A 129 15.93 -2.94 12.33
N GLY A 130 16.00 -1.75 12.91
CA GLY A 130 17.08 -0.78 12.67
C GLY A 130 16.90 0.10 11.42
N ARG A 131 15.84 -0.11 10.63
CA ARG A 131 15.50 0.72 9.47
C ARG A 131 14.23 1.51 9.77
N GLY A 132 14.36 2.83 9.77
CA GLY A 132 13.28 3.73 10.20
C GLY A 132 13.13 4.98 9.34
N LYS A 133 13.93 5.09 8.27
CA LYS A 133 13.80 6.15 7.26
C LYS A 133 13.26 5.56 5.98
N VAL A 134 12.54 6.35 5.21
CA VAL A 134 11.98 5.95 3.91
C VAL A 134 12.78 6.61 2.82
N TRP A 135 13.14 5.87 1.78
CA TRP A 135 13.84 6.36 0.59
C TRP A 135 13.03 6.07 -0.67
N HIS A 136 13.10 6.96 -1.66
CA HIS A 136 12.44 6.84 -2.96
C HIS A 136 13.43 6.28 -3.99
N LYS A 137 13.23 5.04 -4.43
CA LYS A 137 14.14 4.31 -5.34
C LYS A 137 14.30 4.98 -6.71
N ASN A 138 13.26 5.67 -7.16
CA ASN A 138 13.23 6.40 -8.43
C ASN A 138 13.80 7.83 -8.33
N GLY A 139 14.17 8.29 -7.13
CA GLY A 139 14.66 9.66 -6.89
C GLY A 139 13.59 10.75 -6.96
N ASP A 140 12.33 10.38 -7.20
CA ASP A 140 11.19 11.30 -7.20
C ASP A 140 10.50 11.27 -5.82
N PHE A 141 10.76 12.30 -5.02
CA PHE A 141 10.22 12.41 -3.66
C PHE A 141 8.72 12.70 -3.61
N ASP A 142 8.09 13.04 -4.74
CA ASP A 142 6.66 13.25 -4.82
C ASP A 142 5.92 11.95 -5.20
N ASP A 143 6.62 10.95 -5.74
CA ASP A 143 6.06 9.64 -6.09
C ASP A 143 5.99 8.72 -4.86
N ASN A 144 4.85 8.80 -4.18
CA ASN A 144 4.57 8.04 -2.97
C ASN A 144 3.94 6.66 -3.23
N TRP A 145 4.10 6.11 -4.44
CA TRP A 145 3.68 4.74 -4.70
C TRP A 145 4.55 3.76 -3.90
N TYR A 146 3.91 2.89 -3.11
CA TYR A 146 4.58 2.03 -2.13
C TYR A 146 5.76 1.22 -2.70
N LYS A 147 5.66 0.72 -3.95
CA LYS A 147 6.74 -0.04 -4.60
C LYS A 147 7.94 0.78 -5.00
N ASN A 148 7.84 2.11 -4.97
CA ASN A 148 8.98 3.01 -5.13
C ASN A 148 9.64 3.37 -3.80
N LEU A 149 9.08 2.94 -2.68
CA LEU A 149 9.59 3.21 -1.35
C LEU A 149 10.40 2.04 -0.79
N ILE A 150 11.39 2.34 0.03
CA ILE A 150 12.19 1.35 0.76
C ILE A 150 12.57 1.87 2.15
N TYR A 151 12.50 1.01 3.17
CA TYR A 151 12.99 1.35 4.51
C TYR A 151 14.49 1.26 4.58
N VAL A 152 15.19 2.35 4.93
CA VAL A 152 16.65 2.40 5.07
C VAL A 152 17.09 2.75 6.49
N THR A 153 18.36 2.49 6.81
CA THR A 153 18.95 2.99 8.06
C THR A 153 19.19 4.51 7.98
N GLY A 154 19.35 5.16 9.13
CA GLY A 154 19.71 6.58 9.14
C GLY A 154 21.05 6.88 8.44
N LYS A 155 22.02 5.96 8.53
CA LYS A 155 23.32 6.07 7.86
C LYS A 155 23.17 5.96 6.34
N ASP A 156 22.43 4.96 5.88
CA ASP A 156 22.20 4.74 4.46
C ASP A 156 21.43 5.89 3.83
N PHE A 157 20.41 6.43 4.53
CA PHE A 157 19.69 7.62 4.08
C PHE A 157 20.63 8.81 3.81
N ILE A 158 21.60 9.05 4.70
CA ILE A 158 22.58 10.13 4.53
C ILE A 158 23.50 9.83 3.34
N ASN A 159 23.94 8.58 3.17
CA ASN A 159 24.82 8.19 2.07
C ASN A 159 24.11 8.24 0.71
N LEU A 160 22.86 7.80 0.63
CA LEU A 160 21.99 7.88 -0.55
C LEU A 160 21.76 9.35 -0.94
N LYS A 161 21.42 10.19 0.04
CA LYS A 161 21.23 11.64 -0.18
C LYS A 161 22.51 12.35 -0.64
N ALA A 162 23.67 11.81 -0.31
CA ALA A 162 24.96 12.34 -0.71
C ALA A 162 25.55 11.66 -1.96
N ASP A 163 24.75 10.85 -2.66
CA ASP A 163 25.15 10.07 -3.85
C ASP A 163 26.40 9.21 -3.64
N LYS A 164 26.66 8.78 -2.40
CA LYS A 164 27.80 7.92 -2.04
C LYS A 164 27.53 6.45 -2.30
N ILE A 165 26.26 6.08 -2.25
CA ILE A 165 25.73 4.75 -2.55
C ILE A 165 24.44 4.92 -3.31
N THR A 166 24.07 3.88 -4.05
CA THR A 166 22.79 3.68 -4.70
C THR A 166 21.92 2.75 -3.86
N TRP A 167 20.61 2.76 -4.08
CA TRP A 167 19.72 1.89 -3.31
C TRP A 167 19.95 0.40 -3.63
N GLN A 168 20.45 0.09 -4.83
CA GLN A 168 20.81 -1.26 -5.26
C GLN A 168 21.98 -1.83 -4.43
N GLU A 169 22.89 -0.97 -3.95
CA GLU A 169 24.03 -1.38 -3.12
C GLU A 169 23.63 -1.76 -1.68
N LEU A 170 22.39 -1.47 -1.27
CA LEU A 170 21.90 -1.80 0.08
C LEU A 170 21.79 -3.31 0.33
N SER A 171 21.81 -4.14 -0.72
CA SER A 171 21.91 -5.60 -0.64
C SER A 171 20.77 -6.28 0.16
N TYR A 172 19.56 -5.74 0.11
CA TYR A 172 18.34 -6.41 0.56
C TYR A 172 17.14 -6.01 -0.29
N GLU A 173 16.13 -6.88 -0.31
CA GLU A 173 14.85 -6.63 -0.97
C GLU A 173 13.82 -6.13 0.04
N GLN A 174 13.02 -5.14 -0.35
CA GLN A 174 11.93 -4.64 0.47
C GLN A 174 10.72 -5.55 0.30
N GLU A 175 10.26 -6.18 1.38
CA GLU A 175 8.97 -6.86 1.37
C GLU A 175 7.81 -5.87 1.52
N TYR A 176 6.76 -6.08 0.74
CA TYR A 176 5.54 -5.27 0.77
C TYR A 176 4.37 -6.05 1.38
N ILE A 177 3.41 -5.30 1.90
CA ILE A 177 2.15 -5.82 2.43
C ILE A 177 1.09 -5.55 1.35
N GLU A 178 0.65 -6.60 0.70
CA GLU A 178 -0.37 -6.54 -0.33
C GLU A 178 -1.76 -6.71 0.31
N TYR A 179 -2.73 -5.95 -0.19
CA TYR A 179 -4.11 -5.98 0.30
C TYR A 179 -5.06 -6.43 -0.79
N VAL A 180 -6.16 -7.05 -0.37
CA VAL A 180 -7.26 -7.37 -1.28
C VAL A 180 -7.78 -6.07 -1.90
N ASN A 181 -7.73 -5.97 -3.23
CA ASN A 181 -8.10 -4.79 -3.98
C ASN A 181 -9.44 -4.98 -4.68
N ASN A 182 -10.09 -3.86 -4.98
CA ASN A 182 -11.34 -3.85 -5.74
C ASN A 182 -11.07 -3.69 -7.24
N ALA A 183 -10.01 -4.31 -7.76
CA ALA A 183 -9.74 -4.25 -9.19
C ALA A 183 -11.00 -4.68 -9.92
N LYS A 184 -11.58 -3.76 -10.72
CA LYS A 184 -12.94 -3.90 -11.25
C LYS A 184 -13.07 -5.25 -11.93
N ASN A 185 -13.83 -6.15 -11.29
CA ASN A 185 -13.93 -7.55 -11.64
C ASN A 185 -14.18 -7.78 -13.14
N GLN A 186 -14.89 -6.91 -13.84
CA GLN A 186 -15.21 -7.11 -15.27
C GLN A 186 -14.00 -7.00 -16.21
N ALA A 187 -13.19 -5.93 -16.09
CA ALA A 187 -11.98 -5.80 -16.92
C ALA A 187 -10.92 -6.85 -16.54
N MET A 188 -10.88 -7.21 -15.24
CA MET A 188 -9.98 -8.23 -14.72
C MET A 188 -10.37 -9.66 -15.10
N ILE A 189 -11.67 -9.97 -15.15
CA ILE A 189 -12.19 -11.25 -15.66
C ILE A 189 -11.89 -11.35 -17.14
N ALA A 190 -12.10 -10.26 -17.90
CA ALA A 190 -11.72 -10.23 -19.32
C ALA A 190 -10.22 -10.52 -19.49
N TYR A 191 -9.36 -9.80 -18.77
CA TYR A 191 -7.91 -10.04 -18.81
C TYR A 191 -7.53 -11.46 -18.34
N GLY A 192 -8.07 -11.93 -17.22
CA GLY A 192 -7.78 -13.26 -16.68
C GLY A 192 -8.23 -14.36 -17.64
N SER A 193 -9.37 -14.18 -18.30
CA SER A 193 -9.87 -15.08 -19.35
C SER A 193 -8.97 -15.06 -20.60
N ILE A 194 -8.39 -13.93 -20.95
CA ILE A 194 -7.43 -13.80 -22.05
C ILE A 194 -6.10 -14.47 -21.67
N SER A 195 -5.54 -14.15 -20.51
CA SER A 195 -4.28 -14.72 -20.00
C SER A 195 -4.33 -16.25 -19.91
N SER A 196 -5.42 -16.80 -19.37
CA SER A 196 -5.60 -18.26 -19.25
C SER A 196 -5.73 -18.96 -20.60
N ARG A 197 -6.33 -18.32 -21.62
CA ARG A 197 -6.30 -18.81 -23.01
C ARG A 197 -4.89 -18.80 -23.58
N CYS A 198 -4.13 -17.73 -23.34
CA CYS A 198 -2.78 -17.56 -23.89
C CYS A 198 -1.72 -18.46 -23.24
N LYS A 199 -1.90 -18.90 -21.99
CA LYS A 199 -0.93 -19.76 -21.27
C LYS A 199 -1.06 -21.25 -21.62
N GLY A 200 -2.12 -21.67 -22.32
CA GLY A 200 -2.44 -23.08 -22.61
C GLY A 200 -1.96 -23.61 -23.97
N GLU A 201 -1.55 -22.73 -24.89
CA GLU A 201 -1.18 -23.13 -26.25
C GLU A 201 0.31 -22.89 -26.49
N ASN A 202 0.97 -23.86 -27.12
CA ASN A 202 2.33 -23.75 -27.66
C ASN A 202 2.36 -22.69 -28.79
N ASN A 203 2.16 -21.43 -28.45
CA ASN A 203 2.10 -20.33 -29.42
C ASN A 203 3.52 -19.84 -29.73
N SER A 204 4.27 -20.71 -30.41
CA SER A 204 5.63 -20.48 -30.86
C SER A 204 5.75 -19.56 -32.08
N GLU A 205 4.69 -18.90 -32.56
CA GLU A 205 4.78 -18.15 -33.82
C GLU A 205 4.18 -16.74 -33.87
N SER A 206 3.41 -16.25 -32.88
CA SER A 206 3.26 -14.80 -32.66
C SER A 206 2.27 -14.51 -31.54
N ALA A 207 2.74 -13.84 -30.49
CA ALA A 207 1.90 -13.28 -29.43
C ALA A 207 0.84 -12.27 -29.95
N HIS A 208 0.98 -11.78 -31.18
CA HIS A 208 0.05 -10.84 -31.81
C HIS A 208 -1.33 -11.44 -32.10
N LYS A 209 -1.45 -12.73 -32.44
CA LYS A 209 -2.75 -13.37 -32.75
C LYS A 209 -3.71 -13.47 -31.55
N CYS A 210 -3.21 -13.40 -30.33
CA CYS A 210 -4.04 -13.44 -29.12
C CYS A 210 -4.81 -12.15 -28.85
N TYR A 211 -4.45 -11.04 -29.51
CA TYR A 211 -5.03 -9.71 -29.27
C TYR A 211 -6.02 -9.28 -30.37
N ASP A 212 -5.94 -9.86 -31.56
CA ASP A 212 -6.72 -9.42 -32.74
C ASP A 212 -8.22 -9.73 -32.63
N ASP A 213 -8.62 -10.71 -31.81
CA ASP A 213 -10.03 -11.15 -31.67
C ASP A 213 -10.79 -10.48 -30.51
N VAL A 214 -10.18 -9.51 -29.82
CA VAL A 214 -10.82 -8.86 -28.65
C VAL A 214 -11.40 -7.50 -29.03
N GLU A 215 -12.70 -7.47 -29.32
CA GLU A 215 -13.46 -6.21 -29.29
C GLU A 215 -13.70 -5.80 -27.83
N MET A 216 -13.10 -4.68 -27.42
CA MET A 216 -13.47 -4.01 -26.18
C MET A 216 -14.72 -3.15 -26.40
N CYS A 217 -15.86 -3.64 -25.92
CA CYS A 217 -17.12 -2.87 -25.85
C CYS A 217 -17.19 -1.98 -24.62
#